data_AF-A0A7C6QT80-F1
#
_entry.id   AF-A0A7C6QT80-F1
#
_cell.length_a   1.000
_cell.length_b   1.000
_cell.length_c   1.000
_cell.angle_alpha   90.00
_cell.angle_beta   90.00
_cell.angle_gamma   90.00
#
_symmetry.space_group_name_H-M   'P 1'
#
loop_
_entity.id
_entity.type
_entity.pdbx_description
1 polymer ?
#
loop_
_entity_poly.entity_id
_entity_poly.type
_entity_poly.pdbx_seq_one_letter_code
_entity_poly.pdbx_strand_id
1 'polypeptide(L)'
;MAVLNRISGLASGLDVDQIVKDLMKSYQMRIDKVKQNKQIWQWRQEDYRAINTSLLSLRNAVFDLKLQRTFLARKVSSSNENIVTASVSSSAVPASYQVCVKQLATAATNSSTGRISAAAALTGDTLDVDVVNTTTANRFKISLDGEEMEIRLQENASYDLNELVNDIQTQINESSLEGKVFVSLTKDNQLRFAAVRQDDGSVPTIKVTGDALTVLGFEEEQTSQSLEPIDTSASLWSQRDKFLFNNFEWTEDHQFRFTINGEEFVFDGDTDSLDSVIAAINKNTKAGVSVFYDAGTDRISLTTVKTGDYRKGQGIEGAEIQIAGGFMSGVLRIDMANEKGGEDALFEINGLDGMTSHDNSYTVNGVTFYFKEANPEKTVIVTVENDIDGVVNAIKNFVDSYNKILEEINKKLTEPRYHDYAPLTEEQIQEGKLTDRQIDAWEEKARSGLLKGDPILSGVLADMRSALASIVQGVTGEVTVTNGFEQYTTIADRLSVIGITTGEYSERGKLHLDETRLREALQSNPEAVMELFTRTRDAEGNEIDDKSQLGIAARLYDAVNNAMTRITRQAGSAGSLYDNSYISRMLRQFDERLDRMNDQYIRIEDRYYRQFTALEKAIAQMNTQSMWLTMQFASNLQ
;
A
#
# COMPACT_ATOMS: atom_id res chain seq x y z
N MET A 1 -49.57 14.13 24.22
CA MET A 1 -49.80 13.73 25.61
C MET A 1 -50.41 14.92 26.34
N ALA A 2 -51.63 14.80 26.86
CA ALA A 2 -52.19 15.83 27.72
C ALA A 2 -51.47 15.76 29.07
N VAL A 3 -50.89 16.88 29.53
CA VAL A 3 -50.28 16.98 30.86
C VAL A 3 -51.40 16.83 31.88
N LEU A 4 -51.51 15.65 32.49
CA LEU A 4 -52.36 15.43 33.65
C LEU A 4 -51.75 16.24 34.80
N ASN A 5 -52.47 17.26 35.28
CA ASN A 5 -52.11 17.97 36.50
C ASN A 5 -52.15 16.98 37.68
N ARG A 6 -50.97 16.44 38.05
CA ARG A 6 -50.76 15.57 39.20
C ARG A 6 -50.94 16.42 40.47
N ILE A 7 -52.06 16.25 41.17
CA ILE A 7 -52.26 16.90 42.47
C ILE A 7 -51.60 15.99 43.50
N SER A 8 -50.39 16.34 43.91
CA SER A 8 -49.64 15.59 44.92
C SER A 8 -50.03 16.07 46.31
N GLY A 9 -50.60 15.17 47.13
CA GLY A 9 -50.62 15.13 48.60
C GLY A 9 -51.02 16.37 49.43
N LEU A 10 -51.31 17.52 48.82
CA LEU A 10 -51.43 18.81 49.51
C LEU A 10 -52.69 18.91 50.39
N ALA A 11 -53.74 18.14 50.11
CA ALA A 11 -55.00 18.20 50.87
C ALA A 11 -55.12 17.09 51.92
N SER A 12 -54.49 15.93 51.71
CA SER A 12 -54.54 14.77 52.63
C SER A 12 -53.30 14.58 53.51
N GLY A 13 -52.14 15.13 53.10
CA GLY A 13 -50.84 14.85 53.72
C GLY A 13 -50.24 13.49 53.36
N LEU A 14 -50.84 12.75 52.42
CA LEU A 14 -50.35 11.44 51.97
C LEU A 14 -49.23 11.59 50.93
N ASP A 15 -48.20 10.75 51.05
CA ASP A 15 -47.17 10.57 50.01
C ASP A 15 -47.73 9.69 48.89
N VAL A 16 -48.50 10.32 48.00
CA VAL A 16 -49.15 9.66 46.86
C VAL A 16 -48.12 9.01 45.93
N ASP A 17 -46.96 9.64 45.75
CA ASP A 17 -45.92 9.14 44.85
C ASP A 17 -45.31 7.83 45.39
N GLN A 18 -45.04 7.75 46.70
CA GLN A 18 -44.56 6.52 47.33
C GLN A 18 -45.62 5.41 47.32
N ILE A 19 -46.89 5.72 47.57
CA ILE A 19 -47.98 4.73 47.54
C ILE A 19 -48.17 4.18 46.11
N VAL A 20 -48.17 5.05 45.10
CA VAL A 20 -48.25 4.61 43.70
C VAL A 20 -47.04 3.76 43.33
N LYS A 21 -45.83 4.14 43.76
CA LYS A 21 -44.60 3.33 43.58
C LYS A 21 -44.77 1.94 44.19
N ASP A 22 -45.28 1.84 45.41
CA ASP A 22 -45.50 0.56 46.10
C ASP A 22 -46.56 -0.31 45.41
N LEU A 23 -47.64 0.29 44.90
CA LEU A 23 -48.64 -0.41 44.09
C LEU A 23 -48.09 -0.91 42.76
N MET A 24 -47.17 -0.15 42.15
CA MET A 24 -46.52 -0.48 40.88
C MET A 24 -45.38 -1.48 41.03
N LYS A 25 -44.83 -1.68 42.24
CA LYS A 25 -43.70 -2.59 42.52
C LYS A 25 -43.90 -4.00 41.97
N SER A 26 -45.11 -4.54 42.08
CA SER A 26 -45.43 -5.88 41.54
C SER A 26 -45.36 -5.97 40.01
N TYR A 27 -45.69 -4.88 39.31
CA TYR A 27 -45.56 -4.79 37.86
C TYR A 27 -44.11 -4.54 37.44
N GLN A 28 -43.38 -3.71 38.18
CA GLN A 28 -41.96 -3.45 37.98
C GLN A 28 -41.14 -4.74 38.08
N MET A 29 -41.34 -5.53 39.15
CA MET A 29 -40.65 -6.83 39.31
C MET A 29 -40.89 -7.79 38.13
N ARG A 30 -42.08 -7.75 37.50
CA ARG A 30 -42.36 -8.56 36.32
C ARG A 30 -41.58 -8.09 35.10
N ILE A 31 -41.49 -6.77 34.89
CA ILE A 31 -40.69 -6.15 33.81
C ILE A 31 -39.21 -6.48 34.01
N ASP A 32 -38.70 -6.30 35.23
CA ASP A 32 -37.32 -6.58 35.59
C ASP A 32 -36.93 -8.03 35.31
N LYS A 33 -37.79 -9.00 35.67
CA LYS A 33 -37.56 -10.40 35.34
C LYS A 33 -37.45 -10.64 33.82
N VAL A 34 -38.21 -9.92 33.00
CA VAL A 34 -38.13 -10.03 31.54
C VAL A 34 -36.85 -9.37 31.02
N LYS A 35 -36.45 -8.21 31.56
CA LYS A 35 -35.17 -7.54 31.25
C LYS A 35 -33.98 -8.43 31.58
N GLN A 36 -33.97 -9.02 32.77
CA GLN A 36 -32.94 -9.96 33.22
C GLN A 36 -32.84 -11.19 32.31
N ASN A 37 -33.97 -11.77 31.92
CA ASN A 37 -33.96 -12.87 30.95
C ASN A 37 -33.40 -12.42 29.60
N LYS A 38 -33.80 -11.26 29.08
CA LYS A 38 -33.26 -10.69 27.85
C LYS A 38 -31.73 -10.54 27.94
N GLN A 39 -31.22 -10.01 29.04
CA GLN A 39 -29.78 -9.84 29.28
C GLN A 39 -29.03 -11.18 29.25
N ILE A 40 -29.59 -12.23 29.85
CA ILE A 40 -29.03 -13.60 29.78
C ILE A 40 -28.92 -14.07 28.32
N TRP A 41 -29.95 -13.84 27.49
CA TRP A 41 -29.92 -14.20 26.07
C TRP A 41 -28.90 -13.38 25.28
N GLN A 42 -28.72 -12.10 25.61
CA GLN A 42 -27.69 -11.24 25.00
C GLN A 42 -26.28 -11.76 25.34
N TRP A 43 -26.00 -12.06 26.61
CA TRP A 43 -24.70 -12.63 26.99
C TRP A 43 -24.43 -13.99 26.35
N ARG A 44 -25.45 -14.85 26.20
CA ARG A 44 -25.32 -16.11 25.44
C ARG A 44 -24.96 -15.85 23.98
N GLN A 45 -25.59 -14.87 23.34
CA GLN A 45 -25.28 -14.49 21.97
C GLN A 45 -23.84 -13.97 21.84
N GLU A 46 -23.40 -13.11 22.75
CA GLU A 46 -22.03 -12.61 22.79
C GLU A 46 -21.01 -13.74 22.95
N ASP A 47 -21.25 -14.68 23.88
CA ASP A 47 -20.36 -15.82 24.11
C ASP A 47 -20.23 -16.70 22.85
N TYR A 48 -21.35 -16.99 22.16
CA TYR A 48 -21.31 -17.70 20.88
C TYR A 48 -20.57 -16.94 19.79
N ARG A 49 -20.79 -15.62 19.69
CA ARG A 49 -20.11 -14.77 18.68
C ARG A 49 -18.60 -14.69 18.95
N ALA A 50 -18.18 -14.63 20.21
CA ALA A 50 -16.77 -14.67 20.60
C ALA A 50 -16.11 -16.00 20.17
N ILE A 51 -16.76 -17.13 20.43
CA ILE A 51 -16.30 -18.45 19.95
C ILE A 51 -16.22 -18.48 18.43
N ASN A 52 -17.18 -17.90 17.71
CA ASN A 52 -17.17 -17.83 16.25
C ASN A 52 -15.97 -17.02 15.71
N THR A 53 -15.59 -15.94 16.39
CA THR A 53 -14.39 -15.17 16.06
C THR A 53 -13.12 -16.00 16.27
N SER A 54 -13.01 -16.73 17.38
CA SER A 54 -11.86 -17.62 17.62
C SER A 54 -11.82 -18.80 16.62
N LEU A 55 -12.98 -19.34 16.22
CA LEU A 55 -13.06 -20.34 15.15
C LEU A 55 -12.63 -19.77 13.79
N LEU A 56 -12.90 -18.49 13.51
CA LEU A 56 -12.40 -17.83 12.29
C LEU A 56 -10.86 -17.75 12.31
N SER A 57 -10.25 -17.44 13.45
CA SER A 57 -8.78 -17.48 13.57
C SER A 57 -8.22 -18.87 13.29
N LEU A 58 -8.81 -19.92 13.87
CA LEU A 58 -8.42 -21.30 13.57
C LEU A 58 -8.62 -21.64 12.08
N ARG A 59 -9.77 -21.27 11.50
CA ARG A 59 -10.08 -21.50 10.08
C ARG A 59 -8.99 -20.93 9.18
N ASN A 60 -8.51 -19.73 9.48
CA ASN A 60 -7.46 -19.06 8.70
C ASN A 60 -6.11 -19.80 8.84
N ALA A 61 -5.71 -20.17 10.07
CA ALA A 61 -4.49 -20.94 10.28
C ALA A 61 -4.52 -22.32 9.57
N VAL A 62 -5.68 -22.97 9.54
CA VAL A 62 -5.88 -24.26 8.84
C VAL A 62 -5.92 -24.06 7.32
N PHE A 63 -6.42 -22.92 6.83
CA PHE A 63 -6.47 -22.62 5.40
C PHE A 63 -5.07 -22.61 4.78
N ASP A 64 -4.09 -22.01 5.45
CA ASP A 64 -2.70 -21.98 4.97
C ASP A 64 -2.15 -23.41 4.82
N LEU A 65 -2.50 -24.30 5.75
CA LEU A 65 -2.14 -25.72 5.68
C LEU A 65 -2.92 -26.53 4.64
N LYS A 66 -3.93 -25.96 3.97
CA LYS A 66 -4.57 -26.59 2.79
C LYS A 66 -3.80 -26.30 1.50
N LEU A 67 -2.88 -25.33 1.51
CA LEU A 67 -2.18 -24.90 0.31
C LEU A 67 -0.86 -25.67 0.15
N GLN A 68 -0.67 -26.32 -1.01
CA GLN A 68 0.59 -26.99 -1.34
C GLN A 68 1.78 -26.02 -1.30
N ARG A 69 1.58 -24.76 -1.71
CA ARG A 69 2.61 -23.71 -1.68
C ARG A 69 3.23 -23.52 -0.29
N THR A 70 2.46 -23.72 0.79
CA THR A 70 2.96 -23.59 2.16
C THR A 70 4.07 -24.61 2.42
N PHE A 71 3.92 -25.85 1.94
CA PHE A 71 4.87 -26.94 2.16
C PHE A 71 6.00 -26.97 1.13
N LEU A 72 5.75 -26.48 -0.08
CA LEU A 72 6.73 -26.39 -1.18
C LEU A 72 7.47 -25.04 -1.22
N ALA A 73 7.38 -24.28 -0.13
CA ALA A 73 8.10 -23.03 0.00
C ALA A 73 9.62 -23.27 -0.09
N ARG A 74 10.30 -22.41 -0.84
CA ARG A 74 11.75 -22.42 -0.99
C ARG A 74 12.31 -21.19 -0.29
N LYS A 75 13.46 -21.35 0.34
CA LYS A 75 14.27 -20.24 0.84
C LYS A 75 15.56 -20.15 0.04
N VAL A 76 16.09 -18.95 -0.07
CA VAL A 76 17.37 -18.70 -0.73
C VAL A 76 18.23 -17.80 0.16
N SER A 77 19.51 -18.12 0.25
CA SER A 77 20.50 -17.34 0.98
C SER A 77 21.70 -17.06 0.09
N SER A 78 22.32 -15.89 0.28
CA SER A 78 23.56 -15.54 -0.37
C SER A 78 24.69 -15.44 0.66
N SER A 79 25.86 -15.98 0.33
CA SER A 79 27.07 -15.79 1.12
C SER A 79 27.58 -14.34 1.11
N ASN A 80 27.13 -13.50 0.16
CA ASN A 80 27.43 -12.06 0.14
C ASN A 80 26.32 -11.27 -0.58
N GLU A 81 25.37 -10.75 0.19
CA GLU A 81 24.22 -9.98 -0.29
C GLU A 81 24.55 -8.58 -0.83
N ASN A 82 25.79 -8.09 -0.67
CA ASN A 82 26.24 -6.84 -1.26
C ASN A 82 26.62 -7.01 -2.74
N ILE A 83 27.01 -8.22 -3.15
CA ILE A 83 27.37 -8.52 -4.54
C ILE A 83 26.19 -9.16 -5.27
N VAL A 84 25.60 -10.22 -4.70
CA VAL A 84 24.47 -10.94 -5.31
C VAL A 84 23.41 -11.23 -4.26
N THR A 85 22.17 -10.86 -4.56
CA THR A 85 20.98 -11.41 -3.88
C THR A 85 20.20 -12.30 -4.82
N ALA A 86 19.26 -13.09 -4.30
CA ALA A 86 18.43 -13.93 -5.15
C ALA A 86 16.99 -14.05 -4.60
N SER A 87 16.07 -14.39 -5.49
CA SER A 87 14.71 -14.83 -5.16
C SER A 87 14.43 -16.18 -5.83
N VAL A 88 13.53 -16.96 -5.26
CA VAL A 88 13.21 -18.31 -5.73
C VAL A 88 11.72 -18.52 -5.92
N SER A 89 11.34 -19.24 -6.98
CA SER A 89 9.99 -19.75 -7.18
C SER A 89 9.80 -21.08 -6.42
N SER A 90 8.55 -21.52 -6.27
CA SER A 90 8.24 -22.83 -5.68
C SER A 90 8.75 -24.02 -6.51
N SER A 91 9.00 -23.80 -7.81
CA SER A 91 9.55 -24.80 -8.73
C SER A 91 11.08 -24.88 -8.69
N ALA A 92 11.77 -23.98 -7.98
CA ALA A 92 13.22 -24.02 -7.85
C ALA A 92 13.65 -25.32 -7.13
N VAL A 93 14.65 -25.98 -7.66
CA VAL A 93 15.21 -27.20 -7.07
C VAL A 93 16.28 -26.81 -6.04
N PRO A 94 16.34 -27.44 -4.85
CA PRO A 94 17.37 -27.17 -3.86
C PRO A 94 18.74 -27.45 -4.44
N ALA A 95 19.60 -26.43 -4.45
CA ALA A 95 20.92 -26.46 -5.05
C ALA A 95 21.76 -25.30 -4.53
N SER A 96 23.08 -25.39 -4.68
CA SER A 96 23.99 -24.26 -4.48
C SER A 96 24.55 -23.82 -5.82
N TYR A 97 24.50 -22.51 -6.06
CA TYR A 97 25.01 -21.85 -7.26
C TYR A 97 26.24 -21.02 -6.90
N GLN A 98 27.32 -21.18 -7.65
CA GLN A 98 28.49 -20.33 -7.58
C GLN A 98 28.34 -19.22 -8.62
N VAL A 99 28.26 -17.97 -8.18
CA VAL A 99 28.02 -16.81 -9.03
C VAL A 99 29.20 -15.86 -8.94
N CYS A 100 29.77 -15.47 -10.08
CA CYS A 100 30.79 -14.43 -10.16
C CYS A 100 30.28 -13.32 -11.08
N VAL A 101 30.13 -12.10 -10.55
CA VAL A 101 29.68 -10.94 -11.32
C VAL A 101 30.91 -10.18 -11.79
N LYS A 102 31.14 -10.11 -13.10
CA LYS A 102 32.31 -9.46 -13.70
C LYS A 102 32.04 -8.02 -14.10
N GLN A 103 30.81 -7.73 -14.52
CA GLN A 103 30.35 -6.40 -14.93
C GLN A 103 28.85 -6.26 -14.67
N LEU A 104 28.41 -5.05 -14.30
CA LEU A 104 26.99 -4.71 -14.20
C LEU A 104 26.48 -4.13 -15.51
N ALA A 105 25.21 -4.36 -15.81
CA ALA A 105 24.53 -3.70 -16.89
C ALA A 105 24.40 -2.19 -16.62
N THR A 106 24.66 -1.37 -17.64
CA THR A 106 24.55 0.09 -17.60
C THR A 106 23.60 0.59 -18.68
N ALA A 107 22.99 1.73 -18.46
CA ALA A 107 22.12 2.40 -19.42
C ALA A 107 22.95 3.28 -20.36
N ALA A 108 22.47 3.51 -21.58
CA ALA A 108 23.06 4.50 -22.47
C ALA A 108 22.83 5.91 -21.96
N THR A 109 23.77 6.81 -22.24
CA THR A 109 23.72 8.20 -21.81
C THR A 109 24.15 9.17 -22.90
N ASN A 110 23.56 10.36 -22.91
CA ASN A 110 24.05 11.51 -23.66
C ASN A 110 23.78 12.80 -22.86
N SER A 111 24.49 13.89 -23.16
CA SER A 111 24.31 15.17 -22.47
C SER A 111 24.74 16.35 -23.34
N SER A 112 24.28 17.55 -22.97
CA SER A 112 24.68 18.79 -23.64
C SER A 112 26.20 18.94 -23.65
N THR A 113 26.80 19.38 -24.74
CA THR A 113 28.27 19.58 -24.83
C THR A 113 28.79 20.67 -23.90
N GLY A 114 27.92 21.58 -23.46
CA GLY A 114 28.19 22.61 -22.46
C GLY A 114 26.91 23.30 -22.04
N ARG A 115 27.04 24.45 -21.36
CA ARG A 115 25.92 25.30 -20.92
C ARG A 115 24.99 25.63 -22.09
N ILE A 116 23.68 25.74 -21.86
CA ILE A 116 22.70 26.02 -22.93
C ILE A 116 22.21 27.47 -22.94
N SER A 117 22.35 28.20 -21.83
CA SER A 117 21.97 29.60 -21.69
C SER A 117 23.13 30.57 -21.97
N ALA A 118 22.78 31.72 -22.53
CA ALA A 118 23.64 32.88 -22.63
C ALA A 118 23.63 33.67 -21.31
N ALA A 119 24.76 34.27 -20.95
CA ALA A 119 24.84 35.25 -19.86
C ALA A 119 24.75 36.68 -20.37
N ALA A 120 25.19 36.94 -21.60
CA ALA A 120 25.05 38.23 -22.24
C ALA A 120 24.88 38.04 -23.74
N ALA A 121 24.16 38.96 -24.38
CA ALA A 121 24.05 38.98 -25.84
C ALA A 121 24.13 40.40 -26.39
N LEU A 122 24.73 40.50 -27.57
CA LEU A 122 24.84 41.71 -28.37
C LEU A 122 24.11 41.44 -29.69
N THR A 123 23.09 42.24 -29.98
CA THR A 123 22.22 42.09 -31.17
C THR A 123 22.27 43.36 -32.01
N GLY A 124 22.41 43.19 -33.32
CA GLY A 124 22.37 44.28 -34.29
C GLY A 124 20.96 44.62 -34.76
N ASP A 125 20.87 45.49 -35.76
CA ASP A 125 19.65 45.80 -36.51
C ASP A 125 19.27 44.65 -37.47
N THR A 126 18.03 44.70 -37.95
CA THR A 126 17.51 43.72 -38.92
C THR A 126 18.28 43.78 -40.23
N LEU A 127 18.75 42.62 -40.69
CA LEU A 127 19.42 42.47 -41.98
C LEU A 127 18.42 42.02 -43.05
N ASP A 128 18.62 42.49 -44.28
CA ASP A 128 17.87 42.01 -45.44
C ASP A 128 18.28 40.57 -45.77
N VAL A 129 17.31 39.75 -46.18
CA VAL A 129 17.43 38.28 -46.39
C VAL A 129 18.43 37.92 -47.50
N ASP A 130 18.78 38.88 -48.35
CA ASP A 130 19.86 38.76 -49.31
C ASP A 130 20.67 40.06 -49.29
N VAL A 131 22.00 39.93 -49.11
CA VAL A 131 23.02 40.98 -49.32
C VAL A 131 23.49 41.76 -48.07
N VAL A 132 24.40 41.16 -47.31
CA VAL A 132 25.46 41.90 -46.60
C VAL A 132 26.58 42.19 -47.62
N ASN A 133 26.62 43.40 -48.18
CA ASN A 133 27.62 43.80 -49.20
C ASN A 133 28.85 44.45 -48.56
N THR A 134 29.99 43.77 -48.59
CA THR A 134 31.25 44.15 -47.91
C THR A 134 32.20 45.00 -48.78
N THR A 135 31.73 45.58 -49.90
CA THR A 135 32.56 46.23 -50.96
C THR A 135 33.53 47.33 -50.50
N THR A 136 33.38 47.90 -49.29
CA THR A 136 34.35 48.88 -48.73
C THR A 136 34.71 48.64 -47.26
N ALA A 137 34.11 47.62 -46.63
CA ALA A 137 34.21 47.35 -45.20
C ALA A 137 33.97 45.86 -44.95
N ASN A 138 35.02 45.14 -44.56
CA ASN A 138 35.03 43.68 -44.45
C ASN A 138 35.71 43.17 -43.18
N ARG A 139 36.06 44.07 -42.24
CA ARG A 139 36.73 43.71 -41.00
C ARG A 139 36.05 44.34 -39.80
N PHE A 140 35.88 43.54 -38.77
CA PHE A 140 35.53 44.05 -37.46
C PHE A 140 36.24 43.23 -36.39
N LYS A 141 36.37 43.80 -35.21
CA LYS A 141 36.83 43.11 -34.03
C LYS A 141 35.66 42.80 -33.13
N ILE A 142 35.71 41.61 -32.54
CA ILE A 142 34.88 41.23 -31.41
C ILE A 142 35.80 41.04 -30.21
N SER A 143 35.39 41.56 -29.06
CA SER A 143 36.09 41.39 -27.81
C SER A 143 35.17 40.76 -26.77
N LEU A 144 35.73 39.88 -25.94
CA LEU A 144 35.08 39.31 -24.76
C LEU A 144 35.91 39.70 -23.54
N ASP A 145 35.37 40.54 -22.66
CA ASP A 145 36.08 41.03 -21.46
C ASP A 145 37.49 41.61 -21.75
N GLY A 146 37.63 42.24 -22.93
CA GLY A 146 38.89 42.83 -23.40
C GLY A 146 39.81 41.90 -24.19
N GLU A 147 39.50 40.60 -24.27
CA GLU A 147 40.16 39.67 -25.19
C GLU A 147 39.61 39.86 -26.61
N GLU A 148 40.41 40.43 -27.52
CA GLU A 148 39.99 40.78 -28.88
C GLU A 148 40.41 39.76 -29.93
N MET A 149 39.55 39.53 -30.92
CA MET A 149 39.91 38.92 -32.20
C MET A 149 39.37 39.77 -33.37
N GLU A 150 40.03 39.67 -34.53
CA GLU A 150 39.57 40.27 -35.79
C GLU A 150 38.85 39.22 -36.64
N ILE A 151 37.63 39.52 -37.06
CA ILE A 151 36.85 38.76 -38.04
C ILE A 151 37.06 39.40 -39.41
N ARG A 152 37.28 38.57 -40.43
CA ARG A 152 37.45 39.01 -41.82
C ARG A 152 36.39 38.37 -42.69
N LEU A 153 35.53 39.19 -43.25
CA LEU A 153 34.55 38.79 -44.25
C LEU A 153 35.19 38.84 -45.65
N GLN A 154 34.71 38.00 -46.55
CA GLN A 154 35.16 37.96 -47.93
C GLN A 154 34.80 39.28 -48.64
N GLU A 155 35.80 39.90 -49.27
CA GLU A 155 35.60 41.13 -50.06
C GLU A 155 34.78 40.85 -51.31
N ASN A 156 33.85 41.76 -51.63
CA ASN A 156 32.99 41.67 -52.81
C ASN A 156 32.15 40.38 -52.87
N ALA A 157 31.89 39.76 -51.72
CA ALA A 157 30.98 38.64 -51.59
C ALA A 157 29.58 39.11 -51.17
N SER A 158 28.59 38.35 -51.56
CA SER A 158 27.25 38.39 -50.96
C SER A 158 27.12 37.15 -50.10
N TYR A 159 26.69 37.32 -48.85
CA TYR A 159 26.43 36.22 -47.93
C TYR A 159 24.94 35.93 -47.85
N ASP A 160 24.57 34.64 -47.84
CA ASP A 160 23.35 34.20 -47.15
C ASP A 160 23.54 34.39 -45.64
N LEU A 161 22.47 34.72 -44.90
CA LEU A 161 22.59 35.02 -43.47
C LEU A 161 23.10 33.82 -42.65
N ASN A 162 22.76 32.58 -43.03
CA ASN A 162 23.29 31.39 -42.35
C ASN A 162 24.75 31.15 -42.74
N GLU A 163 25.12 31.39 -44.00
CA GLU A 163 26.53 31.35 -44.43
C GLU A 163 27.37 32.38 -43.64
N LEU A 164 26.84 33.58 -43.43
CA LEU A 164 27.48 34.62 -42.61
C LEU A 164 27.67 34.18 -41.16
N VAL A 165 26.62 33.66 -40.53
CA VAL A 165 26.69 33.13 -39.15
C VAL A 165 27.76 32.04 -39.07
N ASN A 166 27.77 31.11 -40.03
CA ASN A 166 28.71 30.00 -40.05
C ASN A 166 30.15 30.46 -40.28
N ASP A 167 30.40 31.40 -41.18
CA ASP A 167 31.73 31.97 -41.43
C ASP A 167 32.27 32.66 -40.18
N ILE A 168 31.48 33.54 -39.58
CA ILE A 168 31.88 34.25 -38.35
C ILE A 168 32.10 33.26 -37.19
N GLN A 169 31.19 32.28 -37.00
CA GLN A 169 31.36 31.26 -35.96
C GLN A 169 32.60 30.40 -36.17
N THR A 170 32.92 30.06 -37.42
CA THR A 170 34.13 29.28 -37.75
C THR A 170 35.39 30.05 -37.35
N GLN A 171 35.46 31.35 -37.67
CA GLN A 171 36.59 32.19 -37.26
C GLN A 171 36.68 32.35 -35.73
N ILE A 172 35.54 32.45 -35.03
CA ILE A 172 35.51 32.45 -33.56
C ILE A 172 36.05 31.14 -32.99
N ASN A 173 35.66 30.00 -33.58
CA ASN A 173 36.13 28.68 -33.15
C ASN A 173 37.64 28.46 -33.40
N GLU A 174 38.26 29.21 -34.30
CA GLU A 174 39.71 29.18 -34.54
C GLU A 174 40.49 30.17 -33.66
N SER A 175 39.81 30.83 -32.71
CA SER A 175 40.38 31.86 -31.83
C SER A 175 40.35 31.44 -30.37
N SER A 176 40.86 32.31 -29.49
CA SER A 176 40.74 32.12 -28.03
C SER A 176 39.32 32.33 -27.48
N LEU A 177 38.36 32.73 -28.32
CA LEU A 177 36.93 32.83 -28.00
C LEU A 177 36.15 31.54 -28.30
N GLU A 178 36.81 30.47 -28.76
CA GLU A 178 36.20 29.16 -29.02
C GLU A 178 35.39 28.68 -27.81
N GLY A 179 34.13 28.31 -28.05
CA GLY A 179 33.21 27.83 -27.02
C GLY A 179 32.78 28.87 -25.98
N LYS A 180 33.25 30.12 -26.08
CA LYS A 180 32.88 31.24 -25.19
C LYS A 180 31.86 32.18 -25.83
N VAL A 181 31.95 32.40 -27.14
CA VAL A 181 31.03 33.25 -27.91
C VAL A 181 30.37 32.45 -29.02
N PHE A 182 29.06 32.64 -29.16
CA PHE A 182 28.24 31.98 -30.16
C PHE A 182 27.50 33.00 -31.03
N VAL A 183 27.40 32.69 -32.32
CA VAL A 183 26.75 33.52 -33.32
C VAL A 183 25.43 32.87 -33.71
N SER A 184 24.38 33.68 -33.80
CA SER A 184 23.04 33.23 -34.18
C SER A 184 22.28 34.34 -34.88
N LEU A 185 21.17 34.00 -35.53
CA LEU A 185 20.17 34.98 -35.96
C LEU A 185 19.01 35.01 -34.98
N THR A 186 18.49 36.20 -34.74
CA THR A 186 17.15 36.36 -34.16
C THR A 186 16.09 36.04 -35.22
N LYS A 187 14.83 35.92 -34.80
CA LYS A 187 13.70 35.73 -35.73
C LYS A 187 13.50 36.91 -36.70
N ASP A 188 14.00 38.10 -36.32
CA ASP A 188 13.86 39.34 -37.09
C ASP A 188 15.11 39.59 -37.94
N ASN A 189 15.83 38.52 -38.30
CA ASN A 189 17.06 38.51 -39.11
C ASN A 189 18.18 39.43 -38.57
N GLN A 190 18.22 39.64 -37.26
CA GLN A 190 19.31 40.38 -36.61
C GLN A 190 20.46 39.44 -36.25
N LEU A 191 21.69 39.81 -36.59
CA LEU A 191 22.87 39.09 -36.15
C LEU A 191 23.05 39.25 -34.64
N ARG A 192 23.32 38.15 -33.94
CA ARG A 192 23.44 38.11 -32.48
C ARG A 192 24.68 37.36 -32.05
N PHE A 193 25.50 37.99 -31.21
CA PHE A 193 26.60 37.38 -30.49
C PHE A 193 26.20 37.10 -29.05
N ALA A 194 26.37 35.88 -28.58
CA ALA A 194 25.99 35.46 -27.23
C ALA A 194 27.18 34.84 -26.49
N ALA A 195 27.42 35.29 -25.27
CA ALA A 195 28.49 34.79 -24.44
C ALA A 195 27.97 33.75 -23.44
N VAL A 196 28.76 32.70 -23.22
CA VAL A 196 28.46 31.65 -22.26
C VAL A 196 28.52 32.17 -20.83
N ARG A 197 27.61 31.67 -19.99
CA ARG A 197 27.60 31.96 -18.56
C ARG A 197 28.83 31.41 -17.85
N GLN A 198 29.48 32.26 -17.06
CA GLN A 198 30.68 31.89 -16.30
C GLN A 198 30.32 31.19 -14.99
N ASP A 199 31.17 30.28 -14.54
CA ASP A 199 30.96 29.49 -13.31
C ASP A 199 30.96 30.34 -12.03
N ASP A 200 31.68 31.46 -12.05
CA ASP A 200 31.75 32.43 -10.95
C ASP A 200 30.55 33.39 -10.91
N GLY A 201 29.59 33.25 -11.85
CA GLY A 201 28.41 34.09 -11.97
C GLY A 201 28.69 35.48 -12.58
N SER A 202 29.92 35.75 -13.01
CA SER A 202 30.25 36.99 -13.71
C SER A 202 29.54 37.05 -15.07
N VAL A 203 29.15 38.26 -15.45
CA VAL A 203 28.49 38.50 -16.74
C VAL A 203 29.55 38.99 -17.73
N PRO A 204 29.89 38.18 -18.75
CA PRO A 204 30.87 38.57 -19.74
C PRO A 204 30.35 39.72 -20.60
N THR A 205 31.24 40.62 -21.01
CA THR A 205 30.93 41.75 -21.88
C THR A 205 31.48 41.51 -23.28
N ILE A 206 30.59 41.39 -24.26
CA ILE A 206 30.96 41.43 -25.68
C ILE A 206 31.00 42.89 -26.10
N LYS A 207 32.04 43.29 -26.83
CA LYS A 207 32.12 44.59 -27.51
C LYS A 207 32.57 44.41 -28.96
N VAL A 208 32.00 45.17 -29.88
CA VAL A 208 32.39 45.17 -31.30
C VAL A 208 32.91 46.54 -31.75
N THR A 209 33.90 46.54 -32.64
CA THR A 209 34.48 47.76 -33.27
C THR A 209 34.90 47.45 -34.70
N GLY A 210 34.80 48.38 -35.64
CA GLY A 210 35.42 48.22 -36.97
C GLY A 210 34.54 48.66 -38.13
N ASP A 211 35.09 48.51 -39.34
CA ASP A 211 34.47 49.07 -40.55
C ASP A 211 33.21 48.30 -40.99
N ALA A 212 33.16 46.98 -40.80
CA ALA A 212 32.06 46.14 -41.26
C ALA A 212 30.77 46.24 -40.40
N LEU A 213 30.82 46.90 -39.24
CA LEU A 213 29.72 46.86 -38.26
C LEU A 213 28.39 47.39 -38.79
N THR A 214 28.41 48.50 -39.54
CA THR A 214 27.19 49.10 -40.08
C THR A 214 26.46 48.16 -41.05
N VAL A 215 27.20 47.37 -41.84
CA VAL A 215 26.62 46.37 -42.75
C VAL A 215 26.06 45.16 -41.99
N LEU A 216 26.59 44.90 -40.79
CA LEU A 216 26.15 43.84 -39.88
C LEU A 216 25.08 44.30 -38.88
N GLY A 217 24.64 45.57 -38.97
CA GLY A 217 23.62 46.14 -38.11
C GLY A 217 24.11 46.56 -36.71
N PHE A 218 25.41 46.67 -36.48
CA PHE A 218 25.95 47.10 -35.18
C PHE A 218 26.43 48.55 -35.20
N GLU A 219 26.40 49.18 -34.03
CA GLU A 219 27.02 50.48 -33.78
C GLU A 219 28.50 50.31 -33.34
N GLU A 220 29.34 51.31 -33.64
CA GLU A 220 30.72 51.33 -33.18
C GLU A 220 30.77 51.34 -31.64
N GLU A 221 31.60 50.47 -31.06
CA GLU A 221 31.72 50.28 -29.61
C GLU A 221 30.48 49.70 -28.90
N GLN A 222 29.49 49.17 -29.63
CA GLN A 222 28.30 48.56 -29.02
C GLN A 222 28.68 47.39 -28.10
N THR A 223 28.07 47.33 -26.92
CA THR A 223 28.32 46.32 -25.88
C THR A 223 27.11 45.43 -25.61
N SER A 224 27.34 44.17 -25.24
CA SER A 224 26.29 43.21 -24.90
C SER A 224 25.44 43.64 -23.69
N GLN A 225 24.20 43.19 -23.69
CA GLN A 225 23.30 43.28 -22.55
C GLN A 225 23.33 41.98 -21.73
N SER A 226 23.24 42.10 -20.41
CA SER A 226 23.11 40.95 -19.50
C SER A 226 21.78 40.22 -19.70
N LEU A 227 21.81 38.90 -19.62
CA LEU A 227 20.64 38.04 -19.71
C LEU A 227 20.45 37.25 -18.41
N GLU A 228 19.21 37.24 -17.94
CA GLU A 228 18.80 36.35 -16.86
C GLU A 228 18.90 34.88 -17.31
N PRO A 229 19.08 33.93 -16.37
CA PRO A 229 19.00 32.51 -16.66
C PRO A 229 17.66 32.11 -17.31
N ILE A 230 17.65 30.92 -17.93
CA ILE A 230 16.43 30.29 -18.43
C ILE A 230 15.50 30.03 -17.25
N ASP A 231 14.23 30.39 -17.41
CA ASP A 231 13.16 30.00 -16.50
C ASP A 231 12.48 28.77 -17.08
N THR A 232 12.69 27.60 -16.49
CA THR A 232 12.20 26.33 -17.04
C THR A 232 10.67 26.25 -17.14
N SER A 233 9.97 27.11 -16.41
CA SER A 233 8.51 27.19 -16.38
C SER A 233 7.91 28.21 -17.35
N ALA A 234 8.72 29.14 -17.85
CA ALA A 234 8.29 30.15 -18.83
C ALA A 234 8.18 29.55 -20.24
N SER A 235 7.33 30.16 -21.09
CA SER A 235 7.16 29.68 -22.47
C SER A 235 8.46 29.85 -23.26
N LEU A 236 8.83 28.84 -24.04
CA LEU A 236 10.10 28.80 -24.78
C LEU A 236 10.24 29.97 -25.75
N TRP A 237 9.15 30.39 -26.39
CA TRP A 237 9.14 31.52 -27.31
C TRP A 237 9.51 32.83 -26.64
N SER A 238 8.98 33.08 -25.43
CA SER A 238 9.24 34.33 -24.68
C SER A 238 10.71 34.47 -24.24
N GLN A 239 11.43 33.36 -24.16
CA GLN A 239 12.80 33.30 -23.65
C GLN A 239 13.82 32.70 -24.64
N ARG A 240 13.44 32.53 -25.92
CA ARG A 240 14.30 31.93 -26.96
C ARG A 240 15.67 32.63 -27.08
N ASP A 241 15.69 33.94 -26.86
CA ASP A 241 16.91 34.77 -26.93
C ASP A 241 17.79 34.64 -25.67
N LYS A 242 17.36 33.87 -24.65
CA LYS A 242 18.20 33.49 -23.50
C LYS A 242 19.07 32.26 -23.78
N PHE A 243 18.78 31.49 -24.83
CA PHE A 243 19.62 30.36 -25.23
C PHE A 243 20.87 30.87 -25.98
N LEU A 244 21.95 30.08 -25.97
CA LEU A 244 23.15 30.37 -26.76
C LEU A 244 22.84 30.31 -28.25
N PHE A 245 22.15 29.24 -28.66
CA PHE A 245 21.69 29.03 -30.02
C PHE A 245 20.17 29.14 -30.09
N ASN A 246 19.67 29.82 -31.11
CA ASN A 246 18.25 29.97 -31.38
C ASN A 246 17.75 29.06 -32.52
N ASN A 247 18.39 27.90 -32.71
CA ASN A 247 18.05 26.97 -33.79
C ASN A 247 16.88 26.04 -33.42
N PHE A 248 15.72 26.61 -33.08
CA PHE A 248 14.53 25.82 -32.78
C PHE A 248 13.85 25.25 -34.03
N GLU A 249 14.15 25.79 -35.22
CA GLU A 249 13.46 25.45 -36.47
C GLU A 249 11.95 25.76 -36.39
N TRP A 250 11.64 26.98 -35.92
CA TRP A 250 10.27 27.44 -35.71
C TRP A 250 9.44 27.43 -37.01
N THR A 251 8.18 27.00 -36.90
CA THR A 251 7.14 27.27 -37.91
C THR A 251 6.60 28.69 -37.77
N GLU A 252 5.78 29.14 -38.74
CA GLU A 252 5.09 30.45 -38.67
C GLU A 252 4.21 30.58 -37.41
N ASP A 253 3.66 29.47 -36.91
CA ASP A 253 2.85 29.41 -35.69
C ASP A 253 3.69 29.16 -34.42
N HIS A 254 4.99 29.45 -34.46
CA HIS A 254 5.95 29.24 -33.36
C HIS A 254 5.96 27.80 -32.80
N GLN A 255 5.72 26.80 -33.65
CA GLN A 255 5.89 25.40 -33.28
C GLN A 255 7.29 24.92 -33.63
N PHE A 256 7.79 23.95 -32.87
CA PHE A 256 9.04 23.26 -33.20
C PHE A 256 8.86 21.75 -33.01
N ARG A 257 9.75 21.00 -33.67
CA ARG A 257 9.73 19.54 -33.61
C ARG A 257 11.12 18.96 -33.51
N PHE A 258 11.19 17.77 -32.92
CA PHE A 258 12.39 16.96 -32.87
C PHE A 258 11.99 15.49 -32.71
N THR A 259 12.95 14.59 -32.87
CA THR A 259 12.71 13.17 -32.62
C THR A 259 13.70 12.62 -31.60
N ILE A 260 13.25 11.62 -30.84
CA ILE A 260 14.10 10.77 -30.00
C ILE A 260 13.75 9.31 -30.28
N ASN A 261 14.73 8.52 -30.69
CA ASN A 261 14.56 7.10 -31.05
C ASN A 261 13.41 6.88 -32.06
N GLY A 262 13.27 7.80 -33.01
CA GLY A 262 12.24 7.76 -34.06
C GLY A 262 10.85 8.26 -33.62
N GLU A 263 10.62 8.54 -32.34
CA GLU A 263 9.38 9.14 -31.86
C GLU A 263 9.42 10.66 -32.04
N GLU A 264 8.40 11.21 -32.69
CA GLU A 264 8.28 12.64 -32.95
C GLU A 264 7.66 13.38 -31.76
N PHE A 265 8.25 14.52 -31.43
CA PHE A 265 7.73 15.47 -30.47
C PHE A 265 7.47 16.80 -31.18
N VAL A 266 6.31 17.41 -30.89
CA VAL A 266 5.89 18.70 -31.42
C VAL A 266 5.38 19.54 -30.26
N PHE A 267 5.86 20.76 -30.16
CA PHE A 267 5.53 21.70 -29.10
C PHE A 267 5.20 23.08 -29.65
N ASP A 268 4.36 23.80 -28.93
CA ASP A 268 3.97 25.18 -29.22
C ASP A 268 4.79 26.12 -28.33
N GLY A 269 5.72 26.87 -28.92
CA GLY A 269 6.65 27.72 -28.16
C GLY A 269 5.97 28.83 -27.35
N ASP A 270 4.77 29.27 -27.74
CA ASP A 270 4.04 30.32 -27.02
C ASP A 270 3.47 29.82 -25.69
N THR A 271 3.23 28.51 -25.58
CA THR A 271 2.58 27.90 -24.40
C THR A 271 3.43 26.87 -23.68
N ASP A 272 4.26 26.11 -24.39
CA ASP A 272 5.13 25.08 -23.85
C ASP A 272 6.43 25.66 -23.26
N SER A 273 6.86 25.07 -22.15
CA SER A 273 8.05 25.44 -21.42
C SER A 273 9.11 24.34 -21.51
N LEU A 274 10.33 24.61 -21.04
CA LEU A 274 11.35 23.55 -20.98
C LEU A 274 10.90 22.40 -20.06
N ASP A 275 10.19 22.72 -18.97
CA ASP A 275 9.60 21.73 -18.07
C ASP A 275 8.53 20.86 -18.78
N SER A 276 7.67 21.46 -19.63
CA SER A 276 6.67 20.67 -20.37
C SER A 276 7.31 19.75 -21.41
N VAL A 277 8.39 20.20 -22.07
CA VAL A 277 9.19 19.38 -22.99
C VAL A 277 9.83 18.20 -22.26
N ILE A 278 10.53 18.45 -21.15
CA ILE A 278 11.17 17.38 -20.35
C ILE A 278 10.11 16.39 -19.85
N ALA A 279 8.98 16.88 -19.33
CA ALA A 279 7.89 16.04 -18.85
C ALA A 279 7.29 15.17 -19.97
N ALA A 280 7.12 15.72 -21.17
CA ALA A 280 6.61 14.99 -22.33
C ALA A 280 7.57 13.89 -22.79
N ILE A 281 8.89 14.16 -22.83
CA ILE A 281 9.90 13.14 -23.14
C ILE A 281 9.85 12.02 -22.09
N ASN A 282 9.90 12.35 -20.80
CA ASN A 282 9.90 11.38 -19.70
C ASN A 282 8.63 10.52 -19.63
N LYS A 283 7.50 11.04 -20.13
CA LYS A 283 6.24 10.30 -20.20
C LYS A 283 6.17 9.36 -21.40
N ASN A 284 6.97 9.57 -22.44
CA ASN A 284 6.93 8.78 -23.65
C ASN A 284 7.73 7.47 -23.50
N THR A 285 7.00 6.38 -23.19
CA THR A 285 7.60 5.05 -23.02
C THR A 285 8.24 4.47 -24.28
N LYS A 286 7.91 4.99 -25.48
CA LYS A 286 8.48 4.54 -26.75
C LYS A 286 9.80 5.21 -27.07
N ALA A 287 9.96 6.49 -26.69
CA ALA A 287 11.25 7.17 -26.77
C ALA A 287 12.29 6.46 -25.89
N GLY A 288 11.85 5.85 -24.78
CA GLY A 288 12.67 4.93 -24.00
C GLY A 288 13.81 5.62 -23.23
N VAL A 289 13.71 6.92 -23.01
CA VAL A 289 14.71 7.73 -22.30
C VAL A 289 14.10 8.48 -21.12
N SER A 290 14.94 8.78 -20.14
CA SER A 290 14.71 9.75 -19.08
C SER A 290 15.63 10.93 -19.31
N VAL A 291 15.12 12.14 -19.12
CA VAL A 291 15.77 13.42 -19.36
C VAL A 291 15.60 14.31 -18.15
N PHE A 292 16.64 15.07 -17.82
CA PHE A 292 16.56 16.14 -16.84
C PHE A 292 17.44 17.32 -17.23
N TYR A 293 17.08 18.49 -16.72
CA TYR A 293 17.90 19.69 -16.76
C TYR A 293 18.48 19.95 -15.37
N ASP A 294 19.77 20.25 -15.33
CA ASP A 294 20.45 20.67 -14.10
C ASP A 294 20.79 22.17 -14.19
N ALA A 295 20.19 22.98 -13.32
CA ALA A 295 20.37 24.43 -13.31
C ALA A 295 21.78 24.88 -12.88
N GLY A 296 22.50 24.06 -12.11
CA GLY A 296 23.85 24.38 -11.66
C GLY A 296 24.87 24.34 -12.81
N THR A 297 24.84 23.25 -13.57
CA THR A 297 25.66 23.07 -14.77
C THR A 297 25.06 23.69 -16.02
N ASP A 298 23.77 24.08 -15.97
CA ASP A 298 22.99 24.60 -17.11
C ASP A 298 23.01 23.65 -18.31
N ARG A 299 22.81 22.36 -18.05
CA ARG A 299 22.92 21.27 -19.05
C ARG A 299 21.73 20.33 -18.96
N ILE A 300 21.46 19.68 -20.09
CA ILE A 300 20.50 18.57 -20.16
C ILE A 300 21.26 17.25 -20.25
N SER A 301 20.74 16.22 -19.60
CA SER A 301 21.20 14.84 -19.71
C SER A 301 20.06 13.91 -20.06
N LEU A 302 20.35 12.95 -20.93
CA LEU A 302 19.47 11.88 -21.37
C LEU A 302 20.07 10.54 -20.95
N THR A 303 19.24 9.60 -20.54
CA THR A 303 19.64 8.22 -20.19
C THR A 303 18.56 7.25 -20.61
N THR A 304 18.88 6.08 -21.14
CA THR A 304 17.86 5.06 -21.44
C THR A 304 17.21 4.55 -20.16
N VAL A 305 15.91 4.27 -20.19
CA VAL A 305 15.20 3.74 -19.01
C VAL A 305 15.57 2.29 -18.70
N LYS A 306 16.18 1.59 -19.66
CA LYS A 306 16.69 0.22 -19.53
C LYS A 306 18.21 0.24 -19.52
N THR A 307 18.79 -0.73 -18.81
CA THR A 307 20.22 -1.07 -18.91
C THR A 307 20.43 -2.11 -20.02
N GLY A 308 21.68 -2.32 -20.40
CA GLY A 308 22.05 -3.33 -21.40
C GLY A 308 22.46 -2.73 -22.73
N ASP A 309 23.23 -3.51 -23.49
CA ASP A 309 23.64 -3.21 -24.86
C ASP A 309 22.63 -3.78 -25.85
N TYR A 310 21.73 -2.94 -26.33
CA TYR A 310 20.69 -3.30 -27.31
C TYR A 310 21.18 -3.17 -28.77
N ARG A 311 22.43 -2.79 -28.99
CA ARG A 311 23.05 -2.75 -30.33
C ARG A 311 23.45 -4.14 -30.80
N LYS A 312 23.97 -4.97 -29.89
CA LYS A 312 24.42 -6.34 -30.19
C LYS A 312 23.27 -7.23 -30.65
N GLY A 313 23.44 -7.87 -31.82
CA GLY A 313 22.52 -8.88 -32.34
C GLY A 313 21.35 -8.36 -33.18
N GLN A 314 21.12 -7.04 -33.25
CA GLN A 314 20.07 -6.44 -34.09
C GLN A 314 20.58 -5.81 -35.40
N GLY A 315 21.90 -5.80 -35.64
CA GLY A 315 22.48 -5.17 -36.83
C GLY A 315 22.34 -3.64 -36.84
N ILE A 316 22.06 -3.04 -35.68
CA ILE A 316 22.00 -1.59 -35.50
C ILE A 316 23.43 -1.10 -35.30
N GLU A 317 24.05 -0.59 -36.36
CA GLU A 317 25.24 0.24 -36.23
C GLU A 317 24.79 1.65 -35.79
N GLY A 318 25.25 2.12 -34.62
CA GLY A 318 24.98 3.47 -34.15
C GLY A 318 24.78 3.59 -32.64
N ALA A 319 24.40 4.80 -32.22
CA ALA A 319 24.03 5.15 -30.85
C ALA A 319 22.67 4.56 -30.46
N GLU A 320 22.49 4.23 -29.17
CA GLU A 320 21.21 3.74 -28.62
C GLU A 320 20.23 4.88 -28.36
N ILE A 321 20.74 6.07 -28.06
CA ILE A 321 19.96 7.30 -28.02
C ILE A 321 20.16 8.02 -29.35
N GLN A 322 19.14 8.07 -30.18
CA GLN A 322 19.13 8.76 -31.46
C GLN A 322 18.28 10.01 -31.36
N ILE A 323 18.83 11.16 -31.76
CA ILE A 323 18.11 12.43 -31.79
C ILE A 323 18.15 13.06 -33.17
N ALA A 324 17.12 13.82 -33.52
CA ALA A 324 17.12 14.72 -34.68
C ALA A 324 16.30 15.99 -34.38
N GLY A 325 16.59 17.07 -35.11
CA GLY A 325 15.93 18.37 -34.96
C GLY A 325 16.81 19.41 -34.27
N GLY A 326 16.76 20.66 -34.74
CA GLY A 326 17.64 21.75 -34.30
C GLY A 326 17.52 22.08 -32.82
N PHE A 327 16.34 21.84 -32.22
CA PHE A 327 16.16 22.01 -30.78
C PHE A 327 17.09 21.10 -29.97
N MET A 328 17.22 19.82 -30.33
CA MET A 328 18.05 18.88 -29.57
C MET A 328 19.54 19.11 -29.80
N SER A 329 19.96 19.26 -31.06
CA SER A 329 21.38 19.38 -31.42
C SER A 329 21.95 20.79 -31.25
N GLY A 330 21.14 21.83 -31.53
CA GLY A 330 21.54 23.23 -31.45
C GLY A 330 21.20 23.85 -30.11
N VAL A 331 19.91 23.98 -29.79
CA VAL A 331 19.44 24.70 -28.58
C VAL A 331 19.89 23.99 -27.30
N LEU A 332 19.65 22.68 -27.21
CA LEU A 332 20.05 21.86 -26.06
C LEU A 332 21.48 21.33 -26.18
N ARG A 333 22.14 21.56 -27.31
CA ARG A 333 23.54 21.22 -27.56
C ARG A 333 23.87 19.74 -27.34
N ILE A 334 22.94 18.82 -27.62
CA ILE A 334 23.19 17.39 -27.52
C ILE A 334 23.96 16.92 -28.77
N ASP A 335 25.15 16.37 -28.56
CA ASP A 335 25.98 15.85 -29.65
C ASP A 335 25.93 14.32 -29.67
N MET A 336 25.65 13.75 -30.84
CA MET A 336 25.63 12.30 -31.04
C MET A 336 27.02 11.66 -30.88
N ALA A 337 28.11 12.41 -31.05
CA ALA A 337 29.47 11.94 -30.80
C ALA A 337 29.75 11.68 -29.31
N ASN A 338 28.96 12.28 -28.42
CA ASN A 338 29.09 12.11 -26.96
C ASN A 338 28.17 11.01 -26.39
N GLU A 339 27.39 10.34 -27.24
CA GLU A 339 26.59 9.23 -26.79
C GLU A 339 27.47 8.07 -26.32
N LYS A 340 27.14 7.54 -25.14
CA LYS A 340 27.75 6.34 -24.57
C LYS A 340 26.66 5.30 -24.45
N GLY A 341 26.61 4.34 -25.37
CA GLY A 341 25.63 3.25 -25.33
C GLY A 341 25.72 2.39 -24.07
N GLY A 342 24.65 1.65 -23.76
CA GLY A 342 24.57 0.76 -22.62
C GLY A 342 25.50 -0.45 -22.75
N GLU A 343 25.77 -1.09 -21.62
CA GLU A 343 26.53 -2.33 -21.55
C GLU A 343 25.71 -3.41 -20.85
N ASP A 344 25.86 -4.66 -21.27
CA ASP A 344 25.25 -5.81 -20.58
C ASP A 344 25.98 -6.15 -19.28
N ALA A 345 25.25 -6.77 -18.35
CA ALA A 345 25.86 -7.47 -17.23
C ALA A 345 26.62 -8.68 -17.78
N LEU A 346 27.83 -8.91 -17.27
CA LEU A 346 28.67 -10.07 -17.60
C LEU A 346 28.95 -10.85 -16.31
N PHE A 347 28.63 -12.14 -16.32
CA PHE A 347 28.73 -12.97 -15.12
C PHE A 347 28.99 -14.44 -15.48
N GLU A 348 29.25 -15.22 -14.45
CA GLU A 348 29.47 -16.67 -14.52
C GLU A 348 28.60 -17.36 -13.47
N ILE A 349 27.95 -18.47 -13.86
CA ILE A 349 27.20 -19.34 -12.94
C ILE A 349 27.73 -20.76 -13.07
N ASN A 350 28.21 -21.35 -11.97
CA ASN A 350 28.70 -22.73 -11.89
C ASN A 350 29.78 -23.07 -12.93
N GLY A 351 30.72 -22.16 -13.21
CA GLY A 351 31.78 -22.37 -14.21
C GLY A 351 31.38 -22.02 -15.65
N LEU A 352 30.11 -21.68 -15.92
CA LEU A 352 29.67 -21.23 -17.23
C LEU A 352 30.02 -19.75 -17.40
N ASP A 353 31.18 -19.48 -17.98
CA ASP A 353 31.68 -18.13 -18.24
C ASP A 353 31.05 -17.50 -19.50
N GLY A 354 31.07 -16.17 -19.57
CA GLY A 354 30.61 -15.40 -20.71
C GLY A 354 29.09 -15.20 -20.76
N MET A 355 28.37 -15.46 -19.66
CA MET A 355 26.93 -15.23 -19.62
C MET A 355 26.63 -13.74 -19.57
N THR A 356 25.67 -13.30 -20.38
CA THR A 356 25.24 -11.90 -20.43
C THR A 356 23.76 -11.72 -20.12
N SER A 357 23.41 -10.53 -19.64
CA SER A 357 22.02 -10.08 -19.46
C SER A 357 21.94 -8.58 -19.69
N HIS A 358 20.88 -8.11 -20.34
CA HIS A 358 20.61 -6.67 -20.46
C HIS A 358 20.28 -6.04 -19.10
N ASP A 359 19.77 -6.82 -18.15
CA ASP A 359 19.45 -6.35 -16.82
C ASP A 359 20.53 -6.75 -15.81
N ASN A 360 20.58 -6.05 -14.68
CA ASN A 360 21.33 -6.49 -13.48
C ASN A 360 20.63 -7.65 -12.75
N SER A 361 19.98 -8.53 -13.51
CA SER A 361 19.37 -9.74 -13.01
C SER A 361 19.41 -10.83 -14.07
N TYR A 362 19.36 -12.08 -13.62
CA TYR A 362 19.29 -13.24 -14.50
C TYR A 362 18.48 -14.35 -13.86
N THR A 363 17.61 -15.01 -14.62
CA THR A 363 16.75 -16.09 -14.10
C THR A 363 17.11 -17.41 -14.76
N VAL A 364 17.38 -18.44 -13.95
CA VAL A 364 17.61 -19.82 -14.41
C VAL A 364 17.08 -20.81 -13.38
N ASN A 365 16.41 -21.86 -13.84
CA ASN A 365 15.86 -22.95 -13.01
C ASN A 365 14.97 -22.47 -11.83
N GLY A 366 14.20 -21.39 -12.03
CA GLY A 366 13.32 -20.83 -11.00
C GLY A 366 14.04 -19.98 -9.94
N VAL A 367 15.35 -19.74 -10.11
CA VAL A 367 16.15 -18.82 -9.29
C VAL A 367 16.41 -17.56 -10.09
N THR A 368 16.04 -16.40 -9.55
CA THR A 368 16.40 -15.09 -10.10
C THR A 368 17.52 -14.50 -9.27
N PHE A 369 18.68 -14.32 -9.88
CA PHE A 369 19.83 -13.64 -9.32
C PHE A 369 19.71 -12.14 -9.60
N TYR A 370 20.06 -11.31 -8.62
CA TYR A 370 20.13 -9.85 -8.73
C TYR A 370 21.55 -9.41 -8.42
N PHE A 371 22.20 -8.75 -9.38
CA PHE A 371 23.57 -8.28 -9.30
C PHE A 371 23.59 -6.86 -8.75
N LYS A 372 24.41 -6.62 -7.72
CA LYS A 372 24.51 -5.32 -7.03
C LYS A 372 25.89 -4.70 -7.15
N GLU A 373 26.93 -5.53 -7.24
CA GLU A 373 28.31 -5.11 -7.39
C GLU A 373 29.04 -6.07 -8.34
N ALA A 374 29.95 -5.53 -9.16
CA ALA A 374 30.85 -6.34 -9.98
C ALA A 374 32.18 -6.55 -9.23
N ASN A 375 32.57 -7.81 -9.04
CA ASN A 375 33.84 -8.18 -8.43
C ASN A 375 34.35 -9.50 -9.04
N PRO A 376 35.16 -9.44 -10.12
CA PRO A 376 35.65 -10.63 -10.83
C PRO A 376 36.49 -11.59 -9.98
N GLU A 377 37.01 -11.15 -8.83
CA GLU A 377 37.86 -11.95 -7.93
C GLU A 377 37.05 -12.72 -6.87
N LYS A 378 35.75 -12.45 -6.73
CA LYS A 378 34.90 -13.04 -5.68
C LYS A 378 33.79 -13.90 -6.27
N THR A 379 33.78 -15.16 -5.86
CA THR A 379 32.66 -16.07 -6.09
C THR A 379 31.68 -16.01 -4.92
N VAL A 380 30.42 -15.72 -5.21
CA VAL A 380 29.31 -15.73 -4.27
C VAL A 380 28.57 -17.05 -4.38
N ILE A 381 28.43 -17.76 -3.26
CA ILE A 381 27.58 -18.94 -3.15
C ILE A 381 26.15 -18.49 -2.85
N VAL A 382 25.21 -18.88 -3.69
CA VAL A 382 23.77 -18.72 -3.50
C VAL A 382 23.15 -20.09 -3.30
N THR A 383 22.55 -20.32 -2.14
CA THR A 383 22.01 -21.62 -1.74
C THR A 383 20.49 -21.57 -1.69
N VAL A 384 19.85 -22.50 -2.39
CA VAL A 384 18.41 -22.71 -2.42
C VAL A 384 18.09 -23.96 -1.60
N GLU A 385 17.17 -23.84 -0.64
CA GLU A 385 16.75 -24.92 0.24
C GLU A 385 15.22 -24.96 0.37
N ASN A 386 14.71 -26.06 0.91
CA ASN A 386 13.33 -26.10 1.39
C ASN A 386 13.17 -25.16 2.60
N ASP A 387 12.11 -24.37 2.61
CA ASP A 387 11.78 -23.52 3.76
C ASP A 387 11.06 -24.33 4.85
N ILE A 388 11.82 -25.17 5.53
CA ILE A 388 11.31 -26.02 6.62
C ILE A 388 10.83 -25.15 7.80
N ASP A 389 11.50 -24.05 8.07
CA ASP A 389 11.16 -23.13 9.15
C ASP A 389 9.78 -22.49 8.93
N GLY A 390 9.50 -22.06 7.70
CA GLY A 390 8.18 -21.55 7.31
C GLY A 390 7.06 -22.57 7.57
N VAL A 391 7.27 -23.83 7.19
CA VAL A 391 6.28 -24.91 7.40
C VAL A 391 6.07 -25.22 8.89
N VAL A 392 7.16 -25.33 9.66
CA VAL A 392 7.10 -25.57 11.12
C VAL A 392 6.31 -24.46 11.81
N ASN A 393 6.55 -23.20 11.44
CA ASN A 393 5.83 -22.06 11.99
C ASN A 393 4.34 -22.08 11.63
N ALA A 394 3.99 -22.44 10.39
CA ALA A 394 2.59 -22.57 9.98
C ALA A 394 1.86 -23.66 10.79
N ILE A 395 2.49 -24.82 10.98
CA ILE A 395 1.95 -25.92 11.78
C ILE A 395 1.83 -25.53 13.25
N LYS A 396 2.82 -24.83 13.81
CA LYS A 396 2.79 -24.31 15.18
C LYS A 396 1.63 -23.34 15.40
N ASN A 397 1.45 -22.38 14.49
CA ASN A 397 0.35 -21.43 14.54
C ASN A 397 -1.02 -22.13 14.50
N PHE A 398 -1.13 -23.20 13.71
CA PHE A 398 -2.31 -24.06 13.70
C PHE A 398 -2.53 -24.75 15.06
N VAL A 399 -1.51 -25.38 15.62
CA VAL A 399 -1.58 -26.07 16.93
C VAL A 399 -1.99 -25.10 18.04
N ASP A 400 -1.39 -23.90 18.08
CA ASP A 400 -1.70 -22.87 19.06
C ASP A 400 -3.14 -22.35 18.91
N SER A 401 -3.58 -22.09 17.68
CA SER A 401 -4.95 -21.65 17.39
C SER A 401 -5.97 -22.72 17.77
N TYR A 402 -5.67 -23.99 17.53
CA TYR A 402 -6.52 -25.12 17.92
C TYR A 402 -6.61 -25.24 19.45
N ASN A 403 -5.48 -25.17 20.14
CA ASN A 403 -5.43 -25.28 21.59
C ASN A 403 -6.18 -24.13 22.27
N LYS A 404 -6.07 -22.92 21.73
CA LYS A 404 -6.79 -21.75 22.23
C LYS A 404 -8.31 -21.92 22.14
N ILE A 405 -8.83 -22.28 20.97
CA ILE A 405 -10.29 -22.48 20.82
C ILE A 405 -10.79 -23.67 21.65
N LEU A 406 -9.99 -24.73 21.75
CA LEU A 406 -10.28 -25.89 22.59
C LEU A 406 -10.44 -25.46 24.06
N GLU A 407 -9.53 -24.64 24.57
CA GLU A 407 -9.58 -24.11 25.94
C GLU A 407 -10.79 -23.22 26.15
N GLU A 408 -11.05 -22.27 25.25
CA GLU A 408 -12.19 -21.35 25.32
C GLU A 408 -13.53 -22.10 25.36
N ILE A 409 -13.73 -23.07 24.46
CA ILE A 409 -14.97 -23.86 24.43
C ILE A 409 -15.08 -24.76 25.67
N ASN A 410 -14.00 -25.45 26.07
CA ASN A 410 -14.02 -26.30 27.26
C ASN A 410 -14.32 -25.51 28.53
N LYS A 411 -13.78 -24.29 28.66
CA LYS A 411 -14.08 -23.37 29.75
C LYS A 411 -15.58 -23.09 29.78
N LYS A 412 -16.17 -22.61 28.68
CA LYS A 412 -17.62 -22.33 28.58
C LYS A 412 -18.51 -23.54 28.87
N LEU A 413 -18.09 -24.73 28.46
CA LEU A 413 -18.83 -25.97 28.71
C LEU A 413 -18.78 -26.44 30.17
N THR A 414 -17.79 -26.00 30.95
CA THR A 414 -17.55 -26.54 32.31
C THR A 414 -17.57 -25.51 33.44
N GLU A 415 -17.71 -24.22 33.11
CA GLU A 415 -17.95 -23.14 34.08
C GLU A 415 -19.10 -23.50 35.06
N PRO A 416 -18.93 -23.25 36.37
CA PRO A 416 -20.00 -23.46 37.34
C PRO A 416 -21.15 -22.48 37.09
N ARG A 417 -22.39 -22.93 37.31
CA ARG A 417 -23.58 -22.08 37.19
C ARG A 417 -24.00 -21.57 38.56
N TYR A 418 -23.99 -20.26 38.75
CA TYR A 418 -24.46 -19.62 39.98
C TYR A 418 -25.91 -19.16 39.81
N HIS A 419 -26.86 -19.98 40.27
CA HIS A 419 -28.29 -19.72 40.07
C HIS A 419 -28.82 -18.52 40.87
N ASP A 420 -28.15 -18.15 41.96
CA ASP A 420 -28.56 -17.04 42.84
C ASP A 420 -28.19 -15.66 42.29
N TYR A 421 -27.41 -15.60 41.21
CA TYR A 421 -26.93 -14.37 40.60
C TYR A 421 -27.71 -14.10 39.30
N ALA A 422 -28.77 -13.31 39.41
CA ALA A 422 -29.49 -12.78 38.25
C ALA A 422 -28.82 -11.49 37.74
N PRO A 423 -28.91 -11.14 36.45
CA PRO A 423 -28.43 -9.84 35.96
C PRO A 423 -29.01 -8.68 36.78
N LEU A 424 -28.20 -7.67 37.07
CA LEU A 424 -28.65 -6.52 37.86
C LEU A 424 -29.55 -5.61 37.02
N THR A 425 -30.61 -5.09 37.63
CA THR A 425 -31.38 -3.98 37.04
C THR A 425 -30.83 -2.63 37.50
N GLU A 426 -31.12 -1.57 36.74
CA GLU A 426 -30.74 -0.20 37.13
C GLU A 426 -31.24 0.17 38.54
N GLU A 427 -32.46 -0.24 38.89
CA GLU A 427 -33.02 0.01 40.23
C GLU A 427 -32.22 -0.73 41.32
N GLN A 428 -31.81 -1.99 41.09
CA GLN A 428 -31.00 -2.75 42.04
C GLN A 428 -29.60 -2.13 42.25
N ILE A 429 -29.01 -1.57 41.19
CA ILE A 429 -27.72 -0.88 41.27
C ILE A 429 -27.85 0.40 42.12
N GLN A 430 -28.89 1.20 41.85
CA GLN A 430 -29.12 2.47 42.54
C GLN A 430 -29.53 2.29 44.01
N GLU A 431 -30.48 1.39 44.30
CA GLU A 431 -30.93 1.10 45.67
C GLU A 431 -29.82 0.43 46.49
N GLY A 432 -29.02 -0.44 45.87
CA GLY A 432 -27.91 -1.14 46.50
C GLY A 432 -26.64 -0.30 46.69
N LYS A 433 -26.55 0.88 46.05
CA LYS A 433 -25.34 1.73 46.02
C LYS A 433 -24.07 0.95 45.68
N LEU A 434 -24.17 0.06 44.69
CA LEU A 434 -23.07 -0.84 44.31
C LEU A 434 -21.95 -0.07 43.61
N THR A 435 -20.71 -0.43 43.91
CA THR A 435 -19.53 0.07 43.20
C THR A 435 -19.30 -0.70 41.89
N ASP A 436 -18.61 -0.10 40.92
CA ASP A 436 -18.31 -0.75 39.63
C ASP A 436 -17.68 -2.13 39.79
N ARG A 437 -16.71 -2.28 40.70
CA ARG A 437 -16.06 -3.56 40.99
C ARG A 437 -17.05 -4.62 41.53
N GLN A 438 -18.06 -4.22 42.30
CA GLN A 438 -19.08 -5.13 42.80
C GLN A 438 -20.07 -5.52 41.70
N ILE A 439 -20.38 -4.59 40.78
CA ILE A 439 -21.21 -4.84 39.61
C ILE A 439 -20.50 -5.87 38.70
N ASP A 440 -19.24 -5.63 38.36
CA ASP A 440 -18.44 -6.52 37.51
C ASP A 440 -18.37 -7.94 38.09
N ALA A 441 -18.06 -8.06 39.38
CA ALA A 441 -17.98 -9.36 40.05
C ALA A 441 -19.34 -10.09 40.12
N TRP A 442 -20.45 -9.34 40.18
CA TRP A 442 -21.80 -9.90 40.15
C TRP A 442 -22.16 -10.36 38.74
N GLU A 443 -21.90 -9.54 37.72
CA GLU A 443 -22.16 -9.88 36.32
C GLU A 443 -21.32 -11.07 35.85
N GLU A 444 -20.05 -11.17 36.29
CA GLU A 444 -19.21 -12.34 36.00
C GLU A 444 -19.85 -13.64 36.52
N LYS A 445 -20.35 -13.63 37.76
CA LYS A 445 -21.07 -14.78 38.32
C LYS A 445 -22.40 -15.03 37.62
N ALA A 446 -23.14 -13.99 37.25
CA ALA A 446 -24.40 -14.09 36.53
C ALA A 446 -24.23 -14.65 35.10
N ARG A 447 -23.11 -14.33 34.44
CA ARG A 447 -22.73 -14.82 33.11
C ARG A 447 -22.08 -16.21 33.14
N SER A 448 -21.53 -16.64 34.27
CA SER A 448 -20.89 -17.94 34.42
C SER A 448 -21.84 -19.11 34.14
N GLY A 449 -21.35 -20.10 33.38
CA GLY A 449 -22.05 -21.36 33.14
C GLY A 449 -23.28 -21.24 32.23
N LEU A 450 -23.43 -20.15 31.48
CA LEU A 450 -24.55 -19.95 30.55
C LEU A 450 -24.56 -20.91 29.36
N LEU A 451 -23.38 -21.41 28.97
CA LEU A 451 -23.20 -22.41 27.92
C LEU A 451 -22.71 -23.75 28.49
N LYS A 452 -22.90 -23.99 29.79
CA LYS A 452 -22.52 -25.24 30.43
C LYS A 452 -23.24 -26.41 29.78
N GLY A 453 -22.48 -27.41 29.31
CA GLY A 453 -23.03 -28.59 28.64
C GLY A 453 -23.74 -28.30 27.31
N ASP A 454 -23.44 -27.18 26.65
CA ASP A 454 -24.10 -26.81 25.40
C ASP A 454 -23.87 -27.86 24.28
N PRO A 455 -24.92 -28.36 23.62
CA PRO A 455 -24.80 -29.42 22.61
C PRO A 455 -24.20 -28.93 21.28
N ILE A 456 -24.30 -27.63 20.96
CA ILE A 456 -23.66 -27.08 19.76
C ILE A 456 -22.15 -27.11 19.98
N LEU A 457 -21.69 -26.49 21.07
CA LEU A 457 -20.28 -26.40 21.41
C LEU A 457 -19.62 -27.77 21.66
N SER A 458 -20.33 -28.68 22.34
CA SER A 458 -19.84 -30.05 22.53
C SER A 458 -19.69 -30.79 21.20
N GLY A 459 -20.64 -30.58 20.27
CA GLY A 459 -20.56 -31.10 18.90
C GLY A 459 -19.37 -30.53 18.13
N VAL A 460 -19.10 -29.22 18.23
CA VAL A 460 -17.94 -28.59 17.60
C VAL A 460 -16.64 -29.25 18.04
N LEU A 461 -16.45 -29.47 19.35
CA LEU A 461 -15.26 -30.16 19.86
C LEU A 461 -15.15 -31.59 19.35
N ALA A 462 -16.26 -32.32 19.27
CA ALA A 462 -16.26 -33.69 18.75
C ALA A 462 -15.89 -33.74 17.26
N ASP A 463 -16.48 -32.85 16.45
CA ASP A 463 -16.22 -32.74 15.01
C ASP A 463 -14.74 -32.39 14.75
N MET A 464 -14.19 -31.41 15.48
CA MET A 464 -12.79 -31.01 15.37
C MET A 464 -11.82 -32.12 15.81
N ARG A 465 -12.10 -32.83 16.91
CA ARG A 465 -11.26 -33.95 17.37
C ARG A 465 -11.31 -35.12 16.39
N SER A 466 -12.48 -35.43 15.83
CA SER A 466 -12.64 -36.48 14.83
C SER A 466 -11.84 -36.19 13.55
N ALA A 467 -11.84 -34.93 13.11
CA ALA A 467 -11.06 -34.50 11.94
C ALA A 467 -9.54 -34.69 12.12
N LEU A 468 -9.03 -34.60 13.36
CA LEU A 468 -7.60 -34.71 13.67
C LEU A 468 -7.14 -36.11 14.06
N ALA A 469 -8.01 -36.91 14.68
CA ALA A 469 -7.66 -38.24 15.18
C ALA A 469 -7.70 -39.34 14.11
N SER A 470 -8.30 -39.07 12.96
CA SER A 470 -8.49 -40.05 11.89
C SER A 470 -7.25 -40.19 11.01
N ILE A 471 -6.96 -41.43 10.60
CA ILE A 471 -5.93 -41.73 9.61
C ILE A 471 -6.38 -41.16 8.25
N VAL A 472 -5.43 -40.67 7.45
CA VAL A 472 -5.65 -40.29 6.06
C VAL A 472 -5.39 -41.49 5.15
N GLN A 473 -6.47 -42.13 4.71
CA GLN A 473 -6.37 -43.27 3.81
C GLN A 473 -5.85 -42.85 2.43
N GLY A 474 -5.06 -43.72 1.81
CA GLY A 474 -4.50 -43.50 0.47
C GLY A 474 -3.21 -42.67 0.43
N VAL A 475 -2.72 -42.18 1.57
CA VAL A 475 -1.37 -41.61 1.68
C VAL A 475 -0.36 -42.76 1.64
N THR A 476 0.65 -42.63 0.78
CA THR A 476 1.74 -43.61 0.63
C THR A 476 3.11 -43.02 0.92
N GLY A 477 3.23 -41.69 1.02
CA GLY A 477 4.47 -41.01 1.34
C GLY A 477 5.03 -41.44 2.70
N GLU A 478 6.30 -41.84 2.71
CA GLU A 478 7.02 -42.22 3.93
C GLU A 478 7.90 -41.07 4.43
N VAL A 479 7.99 -40.95 5.75
CA VAL A 479 8.89 -40.04 6.46
C VAL A 479 9.79 -40.83 7.40
N THR A 480 10.99 -40.32 7.62
CA THR A 480 11.94 -40.87 8.59
C THR A 480 12.03 -39.97 9.81
N VAL A 481 11.73 -40.52 10.98
CA VAL A 481 11.63 -39.78 12.24
C VAL A 481 12.27 -40.55 13.38
N THR A 482 12.69 -39.83 14.42
CA THR A 482 13.28 -40.39 15.64
C THR A 482 12.21 -40.56 16.72
N ASN A 483 12.24 -41.69 17.43
CA ASN A 483 11.46 -41.88 18.65
C ASN A 483 12.38 -42.48 19.73
N GLY A 484 12.68 -41.69 20.76
CA GLY A 484 13.72 -42.04 21.73
C GLY A 484 15.11 -42.00 21.09
N PHE A 485 15.78 -43.15 21.03
CA PHE A 485 17.14 -43.28 20.47
C PHE A 485 17.16 -43.98 19.09
N GLU A 486 16.00 -44.37 18.56
CA GLU A 486 15.90 -45.13 17.32
C GLU A 486 15.20 -44.31 16.23
N GLN A 487 15.79 -44.35 15.03
CA GLN A 487 15.23 -43.75 13.82
C GLN A 487 14.49 -44.82 13.03
N TYR A 488 13.29 -44.50 12.54
CA TYR A 488 12.50 -45.41 11.74
C TYR A 488 11.72 -44.68 10.64
N THR A 489 11.43 -45.41 9.57
CA THR A 489 10.67 -44.93 8.43
C THR A 489 9.24 -45.47 8.50
N THR A 490 8.25 -44.60 8.30
CA THR A 490 6.82 -44.96 8.35
C THR A 490 6.01 -44.06 7.44
N ILE A 491 4.83 -44.53 7.02
CA ILE A 491 3.86 -43.74 6.24
C ILE A 491 3.39 -42.54 7.07
N ALA A 492 3.37 -41.36 6.46
CA ALA A 492 2.89 -40.11 7.06
C ALA A 492 1.35 -39.99 7.00
N ASP A 493 0.63 -41.00 7.50
CA ASP A 493 -0.84 -41.10 7.40
C ASP A 493 -1.61 -40.46 8.57
N ARG A 494 -0.91 -39.93 9.59
CA ARG A 494 -1.50 -39.38 10.82
C ARG A 494 -0.59 -38.35 11.49
N LEU A 495 -1.18 -37.46 12.31
CA LEU A 495 -0.46 -36.39 13.03
C LEU A 495 0.62 -36.88 13.99
N SER A 496 0.41 -38.00 14.67
CA SER A 496 1.37 -38.49 15.66
C SER A 496 2.69 -38.94 15.04
N VAL A 497 2.69 -39.33 13.75
CA VAL A 497 3.89 -39.72 13.02
C VAL A 497 4.85 -38.53 12.88
N ILE A 498 4.31 -37.33 12.64
CA ILE A 498 5.07 -36.09 12.48
C ILE A 498 5.25 -35.30 13.78
N GLY A 499 5.01 -35.93 14.93
CA GLY A 499 5.25 -35.31 16.24
C GLY A 499 4.10 -34.47 16.80
N ILE A 500 2.89 -34.53 16.22
CA ILE A 500 1.72 -33.85 16.77
C ILE A 500 0.85 -34.87 17.50
N THR A 501 0.81 -34.79 18.82
CA THR A 501 0.16 -35.80 19.68
C THR A 501 -0.86 -35.16 20.61
N THR A 502 -1.75 -35.97 21.19
CA THR A 502 -2.65 -35.56 22.27
C THR A 502 -2.10 -36.02 23.60
N GLY A 503 -2.18 -35.17 24.63
CA GLY A 503 -1.73 -35.48 25.99
C GLY A 503 -2.73 -36.32 26.78
N GLU A 504 -2.75 -36.11 28.10
CA GLU A 504 -3.65 -36.82 29.01
C GLU A 504 -5.13 -36.51 28.73
N TYR A 505 -6.01 -37.43 29.14
CA TYR A 505 -7.47 -37.22 29.05
C TYR A 505 -7.95 -35.96 29.79
N SER A 506 -7.25 -35.60 30.87
CA SER A 506 -7.47 -34.39 31.68
C SER A 506 -7.33 -33.09 30.86
N GLU A 507 -6.48 -33.11 29.83
CA GLU A 507 -6.23 -31.98 28.94
C GLU A 507 -7.27 -31.85 27.83
N ARG A 508 -8.24 -32.76 27.78
CA ARG A 508 -9.40 -32.71 26.88
C ARG A 508 -8.99 -32.59 25.40
N GLY A 509 -7.96 -33.32 24.99
CA GLY A 509 -7.55 -33.39 23.58
C GLY A 509 -6.71 -32.21 23.10
N LYS A 510 -6.00 -31.54 24.00
CA LYS A 510 -4.96 -30.55 23.65
C LYS A 510 -3.89 -31.21 22.78
N LEU A 511 -3.42 -30.48 21.76
CA LEU A 511 -2.33 -30.90 20.89
C LEU A 511 -0.98 -30.46 21.47
N HIS A 512 0.00 -31.35 21.43
CA HIS A 512 1.40 -31.09 21.72
C HIS A 512 2.23 -31.29 20.46
N LEU A 513 3.13 -30.36 20.20
CA LEU A 513 4.02 -30.38 19.03
C LEU A 513 5.45 -30.70 19.46
N ASP A 514 5.99 -31.80 18.96
CA ASP A 514 7.42 -32.07 18.94
C ASP A 514 8.03 -31.44 17.67
N GLU A 515 8.62 -30.25 17.82
CA GLU A 515 9.24 -29.53 16.71
C GLU A 515 10.43 -30.29 16.09
N THR A 516 11.16 -31.07 16.88
CA THR A 516 12.31 -31.84 16.38
C THR A 516 11.84 -32.91 15.42
N ARG A 517 10.84 -33.70 15.85
CA ARG A 517 10.26 -34.77 15.05
C ARG A 517 9.55 -34.25 13.80
N LEU A 518 8.88 -33.10 13.90
CA LEU A 518 8.29 -32.44 12.75
C LEU A 518 9.37 -32.02 11.73
N ARG A 519 10.48 -31.46 12.21
CA ARG A 519 11.60 -31.07 11.35
C ARG A 519 12.24 -32.27 10.65
N GLU A 520 12.46 -33.37 11.36
CA GLU A 520 12.96 -34.61 10.76
C GLU A 520 12.03 -35.14 9.66
N ALA A 521 10.71 -35.14 9.90
CA ALA A 521 9.74 -35.54 8.90
C ALA A 521 9.81 -34.65 7.64
N LEU A 522 9.86 -33.33 7.81
CA LEU A 522 9.96 -32.37 6.71
C LEU A 522 11.30 -32.43 5.98
N GLN A 523 12.40 -32.72 6.69
CA GLN A 523 13.73 -32.91 6.09
C GLN A 523 13.80 -34.19 5.26
N SER A 524 13.20 -35.27 5.75
CA SER A 524 13.20 -36.56 5.06
C SER A 524 12.30 -36.57 3.83
N ASN A 525 11.07 -36.07 3.95
CA ASN A 525 10.11 -36.02 2.84
C ASN A 525 9.02 -34.94 3.06
N PRO A 526 9.23 -33.70 2.57
CA PRO A 526 8.26 -32.63 2.74
C PRO A 526 6.96 -32.86 1.95
N GLU A 527 7.01 -33.61 0.84
CA GLU A 527 5.84 -33.93 0.03
C GLU A 527 4.89 -34.90 0.74
N ALA A 528 5.43 -35.88 1.48
CA ALA A 528 4.63 -36.77 2.31
C ALA A 528 3.89 -36.01 3.43
N VAL A 529 4.58 -35.06 4.08
CA VAL A 529 3.94 -34.20 5.09
C VAL A 529 2.91 -33.28 4.45
N MET A 530 3.19 -32.72 3.28
CA MET A 530 2.21 -31.92 2.52
C MET A 530 0.95 -32.73 2.23
N GLU A 531 1.11 -33.95 1.69
CA GLU A 531 0.00 -34.82 1.33
C GLU A 531 -0.93 -35.08 2.52
N LEU A 532 -0.36 -35.36 3.70
CA LEU A 532 -1.10 -35.55 4.96
C LEU A 532 -2.08 -34.39 5.24
N PHE A 533 -1.70 -33.15 4.96
CA PHE A 533 -2.54 -31.98 5.21
C PHE A 533 -3.43 -31.60 4.01
N THR A 534 -2.91 -31.67 2.78
CA THR A 534 -3.53 -31.03 1.60
C THR A 534 -4.27 -31.98 0.67
N ARG A 535 -4.22 -33.30 0.88
CA ARG A 535 -4.80 -34.29 -0.05
C ARG A 535 -6.29 -34.02 -0.34
N THR A 536 -6.63 -33.71 -1.58
CA THR A 536 -8.02 -33.57 -2.04
C THR A 536 -8.28 -34.27 -3.37
N ARG A 537 -7.23 -34.86 -3.96
CA ARG A 537 -7.29 -35.59 -5.23
C ARG A 537 -6.67 -36.97 -5.08
N ASP A 538 -7.20 -37.94 -5.79
CA ASP A 538 -6.66 -39.30 -5.86
C ASP A 538 -5.40 -39.38 -6.73
N ALA A 539 -4.84 -40.58 -6.89
CA ALA A 539 -3.63 -40.80 -7.68
C ALA A 539 -3.85 -40.50 -9.18
N GLU A 540 -5.09 -40.61 -9.63
CA GLU A 540 -5.55 -40.34 -10.99
C GLU A 540 -5.91 -38.85 -11.22
N GLY A 541 -5.86 -38.02 -10.17
CA GLY A 541 -6.13 -36.59 -10.22
C GLY A 541 -7.61 -36.19 -10.08
N ASN A 542 -8.51 -37.15 -9.83
CA ASN A 542 -9.93 -36.89 -9.58
C ASN A 542 -10.14 -36.34 -8.17
N GLU A 543 -11.23 -35.61 -7.96
CA GLU A 543 -11.59 -35.13 -6.62
C GLU A 543 -12.02 -36.29 -5.71
N ILE A 544 -11.55 -36.27 -4.47
CA ILE A 544 -11.87 -37.29 -3.48
C ILE A 544 -13.22 -36.95 -2.81
N ASP A 545 -14.20 -37.82 -2.98
CA ASP A 545 -15.49 -37.73 -2.29
C ASP A 545 -15.47 -38.34 -0.87
N ASP A 546 -14.63 -39.36 -0.65
CA ASP A 546 -14.51 -40.02 0.63
C ASP A 546 -13.71 -39.18 1.63
N LYS A 547 -14.41 -38.64 2.64
CA LYS A 547 -13.81 -37.84 3.72
C LYS A 547 -12.68 -38.55 4.45
N SER A 548 -12.65 -39.89 4.48
CA SER A 548 -11.60 -40.68 5.13
C SER A 548 -10.27 -40.67 4.36
N GLN A 549 -10.25 -40.14 3.14
CA GLN A 549 -9.08 -39.98 2.29
C GLN A 549 -8.62 -38.51 2.14
N LEU A 550 -9.43 -37.54 2.59
CA LEU A 550 -9.06 -36.12 2.53
C LEU A 550 -7.93 -35.77 3.49
N GLY A 551 -7.09 -34.79 3.17
CA GLY A 551 -6.05 -34.31 4.06
C GLY A 551 -6.61 -33.69 5.35
N ILE A 552 -5.81 -33.68 6.40
CA ILE A 552 -6.23 -33.25 7.74
C ILE A 552 -6.67 -31.78 7.75
N ALA A 553 -5.95 -30.90 7.04
CA ALA A 553 -6.34 -29.50 6.95
C ALA A 553 -7.67 -29.35 6.20
N ALA A 554 -7.91 -30.13 5.15
CA ALA A 554 -9.19 -30.12 4.44
C ALA A 554 -10.36 -30.54 5.35
N ARG A 555 -10.23 -31.67 6.06
CA ARG A 555 -11.24 -32.16 7.01
C ARG A 555 -11.53 -31.15 8.13
N LEU A 556 -10.48 -30.63 8.75
CA LEU A 556 -10.62 -29.70 9.86
C LEU A 556 -11.22 -28.38 9.39
N TYR A 557 -10.81 -27.86 8.24
CA TYR A 557 -11.39 -26.65 7.66
C TYR A 557 -12.90 -26.81 7.44
N ASP A 558 -13.34 -27.94 6.92
CA ASP A 558 -14.77 -28.23 6.76
C ASP A 558 -15.50 -28.34 8.10
N ALA A 559 -14.89 -29.02 9.09
CA ALA A 559 -15.44 -29.12 10.44
C ALA A 559 -15.61 -27.73 11.08
N VAL A 560 -14.61 -26.86 10.96
CA VAL A 560 -14.63 -25.49 11.49
C VAL A 560 -15.67 -24.64 10.76
N ASN A 561 -15.77 -24.71 9.43
CA ASN A 561 -16.83 -24.00 8.69
C ASN A 561 -18.24 -24.45 9.09
N ASN A 562 -18.44 -25.75 9.28
CA ASN A 562 -19.70 -26.31 9.74
C ASN A 562 -20.02 -25.85 11.17
N ALA A 563 -19.02 -25.82 12.06
CA ALA A 563 -19.14 -25.27 13.41
C ALA A 563 -19.57 -23.80 13.38
N MET A 564 -18.87 -22.96 12.60
CA MET A 564 -19.19 -21.55 12.44
C MET A 564 -20.61 -21.35 11.88
N THR A 565 -21.05 -22.18 10.94
CA THR A 565 -22.40 -22.15 10.39
C THR A 565 -23.46 -22.47 11.45
N ARG A 566 -23.24 -23.51 12.27
CA ARG A 566 -24.13 -23.88 13.38
C ARG A 566 -24.24 -22.77 14.41
N ILE A 567 -23.12 -22.15 14.77
CA ILE A 567 -23.07 -21.03 15.72
C ILE A 567 -23.73 -19.79 15.14
N THR A 568 -23.48 -19.48 13.87
CA THR A 568 -24.11 -18.34 13.17
C THR A 568 -25.63 -18.50 13.09
N ARG A 569 -26.13 -19.72 12.85
CA ARG A 569 -27.58 -19.97 12.89
C ARG A 569 -28.17 -19.77 14.29
N GLN A 570 -27.40 -20.04 15.34
CA GLN A 570 -27.82 -19.88 16.73
C GLN A 570 -27.78 -18.42 17.20
N ALA A 571 -26.67 -17.71 16.95
CA ALA A 571 -26.35 -16.41 17.55
C ALA A 571 -26.10 -15.28 16.54
N GLY A 572 -26.09 -15.59 15.25
CA GLY A 572 -25.81 -14.64 14.17
C GLY A 572 -24.33 -14.29 14.07
N SER A 573 -24.03 -13.33 13.18
CA SER A 573 -22.70 -12.74 13.02
C SER A 573 -22.78 -11.25 13.37
N ALA A 574 -21.73 -10.73 14.01
CA ALA A 574 -21.66 -9.32 14.42
C ALA A 574 -21.71 -8.33 13.23
N GLY A 575 -21.36 -8.79 12.01
CA GLY A 575 -21.34 -7.95 10.81
C GLY A 575 -22.59 -7.99 9.92
N SER A 576 -23.64 -8.74 10.30
CA SER A 576 -24.85 -8.83 9.46
C SER A 576 -25.79 -7.64 9.71
N LEU A 577 -26.13 -6.88 8.66
CA LEU A 577 -27.15 -5.82 8.72
C LEU A 577 -28.53 -6.35 9.14
N TYR A 578 -28.80 -7.62 8.86
CA TYR A 578 -30.02 -8.31 9.28
C TYR A 578 -29.68 -9.66 9.91
N ASP A 579 -29.95 -9.83 11.20
CA ASP A 579 -29.70 -11.07 11.94
C ASP A 579 -31.02 -11.81 12.26
N ASN A 580 -31.22 -12.95 11.60
CA ASN A 580 -32.36 -13.83 11.80
C ASN A 580 -32.03 -15.12 12.56
N SER A 581 -30.91 -15.14 13.29
CA SER A 581 -30.54 -16.25 14.16
C SER A 581 -31.59 -16.52 15.23
N TYR A 582 -31.53 -17.72 15.82
CA TYR A 582 -32.48 -18.12 16.86
C TYR A 582 -32.49 -17.13 18.04
N ILE A 583 -31.32 -16.79 18.59
CA ILE A 583 -31.23 -15.86 19.72
C ILE A 583 -31.70 -14.46 19.32
N SER A 584 -31.34 -13.95 18.13
CA SER A 584 -31.80 -12.63 17.68
C SER A 584 -33.32 -12.54 17.54
N ARG A 585 -33.99 -13.61 17.08
CA ARG A 585 -35.47 -13.68 17.10
C ARG A 585 -36.03 -13.68 18.51
N MET A 586 -35.42 -14.43 19.43
CA MET A 586 -35.85 -14.43 20.84
C MET A 586 -35.68 -13.06 21.49
N LEU A 587 -34.57 -12.35 21.22
CA LEU A 587 -34.34 -11.00 21.73
C LEU A 587 -35.41 -10.01 21.24
N ARG A 588 -35.78 -10.06 19.96
CA ARG A 588 -36.90 -9.27 19.43
C ARG A 588 -38.22 -9.57 20.14
N GLN A 589 -38.50 -10.84 20.44
CA GLN A 589 -39.70 -11.21 21.20
C GLN A 589 -39.66 -10.69 22.65
N PHE A 590 -38.49 -10.62 23.28
CA PHE A 590 -38.32 -9.98 24.58
C PHE A 590 -38.59 -8.48 24.49
N ASP A 591 -38.09 -7.80 23.47
CA ASP A 591 -38.32 -6.37 23.25
C ASP A 591 -39.80 -6.05 23.06
N GLU A 592 -40.47 -6.74 22.15
CA GLU A 592 -41.91 -6.56 21.93
C GLU A 592 -42.74 -6.84 23.21
N ARG A 593 -42.30 -7.80 24.02
CA ARG A 593 -42.95 -8.09 25.30
C ARG A 593 -42.71 -6.98 26.32
N LEU A 594 -41.49 -6.46 26.40
CA LEU A 594 -41.15 -5.34 27.29
C LEU A 594 -41.94 -4.10 26.91
N ASP A 595 -42.07 -3.79 25.63
CA ASP A 595 -42.85 -2.65 25.14
C ASP A 595 -44.32 -2.75 25.59
N ARG A 596 -44.96 -3.91 25.36
CA ARG A 596 -46.34 -4.14 25.82
C ARG A 596 -46.49 -4.04 27.34
N MET A 597 -45.51 -4.53 28.10
CA MET A 597 -45.52 -4.49 29.56
C MET A 597 -45.31 -3.06 30.09
N ASN A 598 -44.43 -2.28 29.47
CA ASN A 598 -44.19 -0.87 29.80
C ASN A 598 -45.42 -0.02 29.47
N ASP A 599 -46.06 -0.22 28.32
CA ASP A 599 -47.33 0.44 27.98
C ASP A 599 -48.41 0.14 29.01
N GLN A 600 -48.51 -1.12 29.44
CA GLN A 600 -49.46 -1.52 30.47
C GLN A 600 -49.11 -0.91 31.84
N TYR A 601 -47.82 -0.85 32.18
CA TYR A 601 -47.32 -0.21 33.39
C TYR A 601 -47.75 1.25 33.44
N ILE A 602 -47.46 2.02 32.39
CA ILE A 602 -47.82 3.45 32.29
C ILE A 602 -49.34 3.64 32.41
N ARG A 603 -50.15 2.80 31.73
CA ARG A 603 -51.62 2.90 31.83
C ARG A 603 -52.15 2.65 33.24
N ILE A 604 -51.55 1.71 33.97
CA ILE A 604 -51.97 1.37 35.34
C ILE A 604 -51.51 2.46 36.30
N GLU A 605 -50.29 2.95 36.14
CA GLU A 605 -49.73 4.08 36.89
C GLU A 605 -50.62 5.32 36.74
N ASP A 606 -50.94 5.71 35.50
CA ASP A 606 -51.85 6.81 35.19
C ASP A 606 -53.23 6.63 35.84
N ARG A 607 -53.75 5.40 35.85
CA ARG A 607 -55.03 5.09 36.50
C ARG A 607 -54.96 5.33 38.01
N TYR A 608 -53.89 4.88 38.68
CA TYR A 608 -53.71 5.13 40.10
C TYR A 608 -53.57 6.63 40.38
N TYR A 609 -52.76 7.37 39.62
CA TYR A 609 -52.66 8.82 39.78
C TYR A 609 -53.99 9.54 39.57
N ARG A 610 -54.84 9.11 38.62
CA ARG A 610 -56.20 9.65 38.44
C ARG A 610 -57.10 9.37 39.64
N GLN A 611 -57.04 8.16 40.20
CA GLN A 611 -57.83 7.78 41.38
C GLN A 611 -57.40 8.60 42.61
N PHE A 612 -56.10 8.76 42.84
CA PHE A 612 -55.58 9.60 43.93
C PHE A 612 -55.90 11.09 43.70
N THR A 613 -55.79 11.60 42.49
CA THR A 613 -56.18 12.99 42.18
C THR A 613 -57.68 13.23 42.45
N ALA A 614 -58.54 12.26 42.13
CA ALA A 614 -59.97 12.35 42.45
C ALA A 614 -60.23 12.30 43.97
N LEU A 615 -59.50 11.45 44.69
CA LEU A 615 -59.55 11.38 46.15
C LEU A 615 -59.09 12.69 46.81
N GLU A 616 -57.96 13.26 46.39
CA GLU A 616 -57.45 14.55 46.88
C GLU A 616 -58.47 15.67 46.66
N LYS A 617 -59.13 15.70 45.50
CA LYS A 617 -60.19 16.67 45.23
C LYS A 617 -61.39 16.49 46.16
N ALA A 618 -61.80 15.25 46.40
CA ALA A 618 -62.89 14.94 47.33
C ALA A 618 -62.53 15.34 48.77
N ILE A 619 -61.31 15.03 49.23
CA ILE A 619 -60.81 15.42 50.55
C ILE A 619 -60.72 16.94 50.67
N ALA A 620 -60.19 17.64 49.66
CA ALA A 620 -60.14 19.09 49.64
C ALA A 620 -61.55 19.72 49.74
N GLN A 621 -62.53 19.17 49.01
CA GLN A 621 -63.94 19.59 49.09
C GLN A 621 -64.57 19.27 50.45
N MET A 622 -64.26 18.13 51.05
CA MET A 622 -64.71 17.79 52.40
C MET A 622 -64.08 18.71 53.45
N ASN A 623 -62.81 19.06 53.30
CA ASN A 623 -62.12 20.00 54.18
C ASN A 623 -62.72 21.41 54.07
N THR A 624 -63.05 21.89 52.86
CA THR A 624 -63.73 23.18 52.69
C THR A 624 -65.16 23.15 53.22
N GLN A 625 -65.90 22.05 53.03
CA GLN A 625 -67.24 21.88 53.59
C GLN A 625 -67.23 21.79 55.12
N SER A 626 -66.25 21.09 55.69
CA SER A 626 -66.03 21.01 57.14
C SER A 626 -65.67 22.38 57.73
N MET A 627 -64.79 23.14 57.05
CA MET A 627 -64.49 24.52 57.44
C MET A 627 -65.72 25.43 57.33
N TRP A 628 -66.52 25.30 56.27
CA TRP A 628 -67.78 26.03 56.12
C TRP A 628 -68.79 25.69 57.22
N LEU A 629 -68.98 24.40 57.53
CA LEU A 629 -69.83 23.95 58.64
C LEU A 629 -69.32 24.45 59.99
N THR A 630 -68.01 24.42 60.21
CA THR A 630 -67.39 24.93 61.44
C THR A 630 -67.60 26.43 61.58
N MET A 631 -67.47 27.20 60.51
CA MET A 631 -67.79 28.64 60.50
C MET A 631 -69.28 28.90 60.74
N GLN A 632 -70.17 28.06 60.19
CA GLN A 632 -71.62 28.18 60.40
C GLN A 632 -72.04 27.80 61.82
N PHE A 633 -71.37 26.84 62.47
CA PHE A 633 -71.61 26.52 63.87
C PHE A 633 -71.00 27.56 64.82
N ALA A 634 -69.86 28.16 64.46
CA ALA A 634 -69.25 29.25 65.22
C ALA A 634 -70.04 30.56 65.12
N SER A 635 -70.71 30.84 63.99
CA SER A 635 -71.54 32.04 63.81
C SER A 635 -72.91 31.96 64.47
N ASN A 636 -73.41 30.76 64.77
CA ASN A 636 -74.68 30.53 65.50
C ASN A 636 -74.51 30.46 67.03
N LEU A 637 -73.33 30.80 67.56
CA LEU A 637 -73.00 30.83 68.99
C LEU A 637 -72.75 32.26 69.53
N GLN A 638 -73.10 33.29 68.76
CA GLN A 638 -73.30 34.68 69.20
C GLN A 638 -74.75 35.08 68.95
#